data_AF-A0A496SG32-F1
#
_entry.id   AF-A0A496SG32-F1
#
_cell.length_a   1.000
_cell.length_b   1.000
_cell.length_c   1.000
_cell.angle_alpha   90.00
_cell.angle_beta   90.00
_cell.angle_gamma   90.00
#
_symmetry.space_group_name_H-M   'P 1'
#
loop_
_entity.id
_entity.type
_entity.pdbx_description
1 polymer ?
#
loop_
_entity_poly.entity_id
_entity_poly.type
_entity_poly.pdbx_seq_one_letter_code
_entity_poly.pdbx_strand_id
1 'polypeptide(L)'
;MRALSLLGLVLLLSCGDVPELPRPFHRGRLPAPSELNLAVRDSILEVSWEMPEQADVRKFLVSVSDTSGFSVEMFVDTTYFEVVVPGGSVYYVQVMPVGADLFVGPAATDSVSLPYPLR
;
A
#
# COMPACT_ATOMS: atom_id res chain seq x y z
N MET A 1 -48.85 23.35 -48.82
CA MET A 1 -49.34 24.06 -47.63
C MET A 1 -48.73 23.40 -46.40
N ARG A 2 -48.02 24.19 -45.58
CA ARG A 2 -47.58 23.95 -44.19
C ARG A 2 -46.79 22.66 -43.88
N ALA A 3 -45.47 22.75 -43.98
CA ALA A 3 -44.55 21.99 -43.13
C ALA A 3 -44.32 22.80 -41.84
N LEU A 4 -44.83 22.32 -40.70
CA LEU A 4 -44.49 22.88 -39.39
C LEU A 4 -43.24 22.16 -38.89
N SER A 5 -42.10 22.85 -38.92
CA SER A 5 -40.86 22.41 -38.27
C SER A 5 -40.96 22.72 -36.77
N LEU A 6 -40.93 21.69 -35.93
CA LEU A 6 -40.75 21.84 -34.49
C LEU A 6 -39.25 21.77 -34.16
N LEU A 7 -38.72 22.90 -33.69
CA LEU A 7 -37.38 23.09 -33.17
C LEU A 7 -37.10 22.09 -32.04
N GLY A 8 -36.05 21.27 -32.20
CA GLY A 8 -35.44 20.52 -31.11
C GLY A 8 -34.51 21.41 -30.28
N LEU A 9 -34.81 21.57 -29.00
CA LEU A 9 -33.94 22.23 -28.03
C LEU A 9 -32.86 21.23 -27.60
N VAL A 10 -31.65 21.35 -28.14
CA VAL A 10 -30.50 20.55 -27.73
C VAL A 10 -29.89 21.19 -26.48
N LEU A 11 -30.11 20.56 -25.32
CA LEU A 11 -29.43 20.88 -24.08
C LEU A 11 -28.00 20.33 -24.15
N LEU A 12 -27.04 21.20 -24.44
CA LEU A 12 -25.62 20.88 -24.33
C LEU A 12 -25.25 20.82 -22.84
N LEU A 13 -25.27 19.62 -22.26
CA LEU A 13 -24.61 19.34 -20.99
C LEU A 13 -23.10 19.51 -21.19
N SER A 14 -22.59 20.68 -20.84
CA SER A 14 -21.16 20.88 -20.63
C SER A 14 -20.76 20.01 -19.44
N CYS A 15 -20.12 18.88 -19.72
CA CYS A 15 -19.37 18.13 -18.73
C CYS A 15 -18.20 19.01 -18.35
N GLY A 16 -18.25 19.66 -17.18
CA GLY A 16 -17.16 20.49 -16.69
C GLY A 16 -15.88 19.67 -16.62
N ASP A 17 -14.78 20.23 -17.09
CA ASP A 17 -13.47 19.61 -17.02
C ASP A 17 -13.18 19.20 -15.57
N VAL A 18 -13.20 17.90 -15.31
CA VAL A 18 -12.77 17.35 -14.02
C VAL A 18 -11.29 17.69 -13.89
N PRO A 19 -10.87 18.44 -12.86
CA PRO A 19 -9.46 18.73 -12.65
C PRO A 19 -8.70 17.42 -12.55
N GLU A 20 -7.72 17.21 -13.45
CA GLU A 20 -6.81 16.09 -13.33
C GLU A 20 -6.11 16.21 -11.97
N LEU A 21 -6.28 15.20 -11.11
CA LEU A 21 -5.62 15.18 -9.82
C LEU A 21 -4.10 15.31 -10.05
N PRO A 22 -3.38 16.06 -9.20
CA PRO A 22 -1.93 16.17 -9.31
C PRO A 22 -1.29 14.79 -9.47
N ARG A 23 -0.30 14.68 -10.36
CA ARG A 23 0.47 13.44 -10.62
C ARG A 23 0.72 12.69 -9.31
N PRO A 24 0.60 11.34 -9.28
CA PRO A 24 0.74 10.58 -8.03
C PRO A 24 2.05 10.97 -7.35
N PHE A 25 1.97 11.35 -6.06
CA PHE A 25 3.04 11.95 -5.24
C PHE A 25 4.36 11.15 -5.22
N HIS A 26 4.35 9.91 -5.72
CA HIS A 26 5.49 8.99 -5.73
C HIS A 26 6.14 8.79 -7.12
N ARG A 27 5.61 9.37 -8.20
CA ARG A 27 6.05 9.04 -9.56
C ARG A 27 7.52 9.41 -9.78
N GLY A 28 8.37 8.40 -9.93
CA GLY A 28 9.77 8.53 -10.33
C GLY A 28 10.76 8.81 -9.20
N ARG A 29 10.35 8.72 -7.93
CA ARG A 29 11.25 8.98 -6.79
C ARG A 29 11.73 7.73 -6.07
N LEU A 30 10.81 6.89 -5.61
CA LEU A 30 11.10 5.58 -5.02
C LEU A 30 10.11 4.56 -5.57
N PRO A 31 10.55 3.37 -6.00
CA PRO A 31 9.64 2.27 -6.33
C PRO A 31 9.03 1.69 -5.04
N ALA A 32 7.95 0.92 -5.18
CA ALA A 32 7.47 0.08 -4.07
C ALA A 32 8.46 -1.09 -3.89
N PRO A 33 8.58 -1.65 -2.68
CA PRO A 33 9.20 -2.95 -2.48
C PRO A 33 8.49 -4.02 -3.32
N SER A 34 9.22 -5.05 -3.71
CA SER A 34 8.68 -6.20 -4.46
C SER A 34 8.87 -7.49 -3.66
N GLU A 35 8.26 -8.59 -4.13
CA GLU A 35 8.45 -9.92 -3.55
C GLU A 35 8.23 -9.95 -2.02
N LEU A 36 7.21 -9.22 -1.54
CA LEU A 36 6.84 -9.21 -0.13
C LEU A 36 6.41 -10.64 0.27
N ASN A 37 7.14 -11.24 1.20
CA ASN A 37 6.93 -12.59 1.67
C ASN A 37 6.67 -12.58 3.18
N LEU A 38 5.60 -13.27 3.57
CA LEU A 38 5.18 -13.43 4.96
C LEU A 38 5.26 -14.90 5.34
N ALA A 39 6.04 -15.21 6.38
CA ALA A 39 6.12 -16.54 6.95
C ALA A 39 5.85 -16.50 8.45
N VAL A 40 5.29 -17.57 8.99
CA VAL A 40 5.00 -17.67 10.43
C VAL A 40 5.65 -18.93 10.97
N ARG A 41 6.45 -18.77 12.03
CA ARG A 41 7.07 -19.87 12.77
C ARG A 41 6.99 -19.56 14.25
N ASP A 42 6.39 -20.47 15.03
CA ASP A 42 6.35 -20.35 16.49
C ASP A 42 5.89 -18.98 17.02
N SER A 43 4.79 -18.45 16.45
CA SER A 43 4.24 -17.12 16.75
C SER A 43 5.14 -15.93 16.39
N ILE A 44 6.19 -16.14 15.59
CA ILE A 44 7.00 -15.10 14.98
C ILE A 44 6.52 -14.93 13.54
N LEU A 45 6.11 -13.71 13.20
CA LEU A 45 5.87 -13.29 11.83
C LEU A 45 7.19 -12.76 11.25
N GLU A 46 7.72 -13.50 10.28
CA GLU A 46 8.88 -13.15 9.47
C GLU A 46 8.38 -12.40 8.23
N VAL A 47 8.90 -11.19 8.00
CA VAL A 47 8.56 -10.32 6.88
C VAL A 47 9.84 -10.08 6.07
N SER A 48 9.84 -10.45 4.80
CA SER A 48 10.95 -10.17 3.88
C SER A 48 10.46 -9.57 2.57
N TRP A 49 11.30 -8.80 1.91
CA TRP A 49 11.00 -8.16 0.63
C TRP A 49 12.25 -7.95 -0.19
N GLU A 50 12.07 -7.62 -1.46
CA GLU A 50 13.13 -7.16 -2.34
C GLU A 50 13.02 -5.65 -2.58
N MET A 51 14.17 -5.02 -2.80
CA MET A 51 14.25 -3.64 -3.24
C MET A 51 15.18 -3.55 -4.45
N PRO A 52 14.78 -2.89 -5.55
CA PRO A 52 15.66 -2.70 -6.70
C PRO A 52 16.98 -2.03 -6.29
N GLU A 53 18.12 -2.59 -6.69
CA GLU A 53 19.49 -2.15 -6.28
C GLU A 53 19.80 -0.66 -6.51
N GLN A 54 19.04 0.02 -7.38
CA GLN A 54 19.28 1.41 -7.78
C GLN A 54 18.35 2.43 -7.09
N ALA A 55 17.51 1.99 -6.14
CA ALA A 55 16.63 2.91 -5.43
C ALA A 55 17.40 3.63 -4.31
N ASP A 56 17.27 4.96 -4.22
CA ASP A 56 17.85 5.80 -3.16
C ASP A 56 17.10 5.62 -1.82
N VAL A 57 17.09 4.39 -1.32
CA VAL A 57 16.42 3.99 -0.08
C VAL A 57 17.43 4.01 1.06
N ARG A 58 17.05 4.65 2.16
CA ARG A 58 17.84 4.71 3.39
C ARG A 58 17.37 3.71 4.42
N LYS A 59 16.05 3.55 4.54
CA LYS A 59 15.35 2.72 5.52
C LYS A 59 14.02 2.25 4.96
N PHE A 60 13.35 1.37 5.68
CA PHE A 60 11.97 0.98 5.44
C PHE A 60 11.14 1.28 6.68
N LEU A 61 9.92 1.76 6.48
CA LEU A 61 8.88 1.81 7.49
C LEU A 61 8.04 0.53 7.35
N VAL A 62 8.07 -0.33 8.37
CA VAL A 62 7.29 -1.57 8.43
C VAL A 62 6.16 -1.38 9.43
N SER A 63 4.94 -1.68 9.00
CA SER A 63 3.74 -1.69 9.85
C SER A 63 3.12 -3.08 9.84
N VAL A 64 2.82 -3.61 11.02
CA VAL A 64 2.11 -4.88 11.22
C VAL A 64 0.93 -4.61 12.15
N SER A 65 -0.29 -4.90 11.71
CA SER A 65 -1.49 -4.64 12.50
C SER A 65 -2.56 -5.71 12.30
N ASP A 66 -3.51 -5.80 13.22
CA ASP A 66 -4.68 -6.64 13.08
C ASP A 66 -5.99 -5.91 13.45
N THR A 67 -7.12 -6.60 13.36
CA THR A 67 -8.43 -6.04 13.74
C THR A 67 -8.73 -6.13 15.23
N SER A 68 -7.91 -6.82 16.02
CA SER A 68 -8.05 -6.91 17.48
C SER A 68 -7.44 -5.71 18.20
N GLY A 69 -6.60 -4.93 17.51
CA GLY A 69 -5.92 -3.75 18.03
C GLY A 69 -4.42 -3.96 18.24
N PHE A 70 -3.85 -5.11 17.87
CA PHE A 70 -2.41 -5.27 17.77
C PHE A 70 -1.88 -4.34 16.67
N SER A 71 -0.83 -3.60 16.98
CA SER A 71 -0.14 -2.74 16.01
C SER A 71 1.32 -2.55 16.40
N VAL A 72 2.21 -2.71 15.44
CA VAL A 72 3.65 -2.46 15.54
C VAL A 72 4.07 -1.67 14.31
N GLU A 73 4.83 -0.60 14.53
CA GLU A 73 5.41 0.21 13.47
C GLU A 73 6.90 0.45 13.78
N MET A 74 7.78 0.19 12.80
CA MET A 74 9.22 0.27 13.01
C MET A 74 9.97 0.71 11.75
N PHE A 75 11.01 1.53 11.95
CA PHE A 75 12.01 1.79 10.91
C PHE A 75 13.11 0.73 10.97
N VAL A 76 13.42 0.13 9.82
CA VAL A 76 14.48 -0.87 9.67
C VAL A 76 15.41 -0.53 8.51
N ASP A 77 16.68 -0.93 8.63
CA ASP A 77 17.73 -0.62 7.65
C ASP A 77 18.06 -1.85 6.77
N THR A 78 17.24 -2.90 6.89
CA THR A 78 17.37 -4.20 6.23
C THR A 78 16.11 -4.52 5.42
N THR A 79 16.17 -5.51 4.54
CA THR A 79 15.01 -6.02 3.79
C THR A 79 14.32 -7.20 4.48
N TYR A 80 14.35 -7.18 5.81
CA TYR A 80 13.87 -8.23 6.69
C TYR A 80 13.42 -7.65 8.03
N PHE A 81 12.34 -8.17 8.60
CA PHE A 81 11.79 -7.81 9.90
C PHE A 81 11.08 -9.00 10.55
N GLU A 82 11.19 -9.11 11.88
CA GLU A 82 10.49 -10.12 12.67
C GLU A 82 9.69 -9.46 13.79
N VAL A 83 8.51 -10.01 14.06
CA VAL A 83 7.69 -9.57 15.19
C VAL A 83 6.91 -10.75 15.79
N VAL A 84 6.86 -10.80 17.12
CA VAL A 84 6.02 -11.76 17.83
C VAL A 84 4.56 -11.31 17.73
N VAL A 85 3.72 -12.22 17.26
CA VAL A 85 2.29 -11.98 17.00
C VAL A 85 1.42 -12.99 17.73
N PRO A 86 0.32 -12.54 18.38
CA PRO A 86 -0.71 -13.45 18.89
C PRO A 86 -1.32 -14.36 17.80
N GLY A 87 -1.67 -15.60 18.16
CA GLY A 87 -2.49 -16.44 17.28
C GLY A 87 -3.97 -16.00 17.27
N GLY A 88 -4.73 -16.46 16.27
CA GLY A 88 -6.17 -16.23 16.18
C GLY A 88 -6.59 -14.95 15.44
N SER A 89 -5.73 -14.41 14.59
CA SER A 89 -5.96 -13.14 13.90
C SER A 89 -5.44 -13.12 12.46
N VAL A 90 -5.82 -12.10 11.71
CA VAL A 90 -5.27 -11.80 10.38
C VAL A 90 -4.41 -10.54 10.51
N TYR A 91 -3.12 -10.67 10.20
CA TYR A 91 -2.18 -9.56 10.25
C TYR A 91 -2.04 -8.94 8.87
N TYR A 92 -2.19 -7.62 8.81
CA TYR A 92 -1.93 -6.78 7.65
C TYR A 92 -0.53 -6.19 7.79
N VAL A 93 0.28 -6.41 6.77
CA VAL A 93 1.67 -5.95 6.72
C VAL A 93 1.81 -4.91 5.62
N GLN A 94 2.49 -3.82 5.94
CA GLN A 94 2.87 -2.78 4.98
C GLN A 94 4.36 -2.50 5.11
N VAL A 95 5.05 -2.41 3.97
CA VAL A 95 6.46 -2.02 3.89
C VAL A 95 6.59 -0.85 2.94
N MET A 96 7.10 0.27 3.44
CA MET A 96 7.32 1.49 2.66
C MET A 96 8.80 1.87 2.64
N PRO A 97 9.39 2.18 1.47
CA PRO A 97 10.76 2.64 1.38
C PRO A 97 10.84 4.11 1.80
N VAL A 98 11.93 4.48 2.48
CA VAL A 98 12.16 5.83 2.99
C VAL A 98 13.46 6.37 2.42
N GLY A 99 13.38 7.49 1.70
CA GLY A 99 14.51 8.15 1.06
C GLY A 99 15.31 9.07 1.99
N ALA A 100 16.34 9.72 1.46
CA ALA A 100 17.25 10.57 2.21
C ALA A 100 16.61 11.80 2.86
N ASP A 101 15.54 12.33 2.30
CA ASP A 101 14.80 13.49 2.82
C ASP A 101 13.56 13.10 3.63
N LEU A 102 13.52 11.86 4.14
CA LEU A 102 12.36 11.26 4.82
C LEU A 102 11.13 11.13 3.91
N PHE A 103 11.32 11.22 2.60
CA PHE A 103 10.26 10.91 1.65
C PHE A 103 9.85 9.44 1.76
N VAL A 104 8.58 9.20 2.03
CA VAL A 104 7.99 7.87 2.09
C VAL A 104 7.46 7.48 0.71
N GLY A 105 8.01 6.40 0.17
CA GLY A 105 7.61 5.82 -1.10
C GLY A 105 6.29 5.03 -1.01
N PRO A 106 5.84 4.46 -2.12
CA PRO A 106 4.64 3.64 -2.15
C PRO A 106 4.86 2.33 -1.38
N ALA A 107 3.79 1.82 -0.76
CA ALA A 107 3.84 0.61 0.06
C ALA A 107 3.75 -0.68 -0.80
N ALA A 108 4.45 -1.72 -0.36
CA ALA A 108 4.07 -3.10 -0.62
C ALA A 108 3.19 -3.59 0.54
N THR A 109 2.10 -4.28 0.25
CA THR A 109 1.14 -4.72 1.25
C THR A 109 0.74 -6.17 1.04
N ASP A 110 0.68 -6.94 2.12
CA ASP A 110 0.14 -8.31 2.09
C ASP A 110 -0.48 -8.63 3.46
N SER A 111 -1.13 -9.79 3.58
CA SER A 111 -1.74 -10.24 4.82
C SER A 111 -1.53 -11.73 5.06
N VAL A 112 -1.41 -12.12 6.33
CA VAL A 112 -1.29 -13.52 6.73
C VAL A 112 -2.28 -13.84 7.86
N SER A 113 -2.96 -14.97 7.72
CA SER A 113 -3.86 -15.48 8.74
C SER A 113 -3.11 -16.43 9.67
N LEU A 114 -3.10 -16.11 10.96
CA LEU A 114 -2.63 -17.01 12.01
C LEU A 114 -3.86 -17.56 12.72
N PRO A 115 -4.28 -18.80 12.46
CA PRO A 115 -5.33 -19.41 13.26
C PRO A 115 -4.92 -19.46 14.73
N TYR A 116 -5.90 -19.59 15.64
CA TYR A 116 -5.60 -19.95 17.03
C TYR A 116 -4.71 -21.20 17.02
N PRO A 117 -3.76 -21.33 17.95
CA PRO A 117 -2.89 -22.50 17.96
C PRO A 117 -3.73 -23.78 17.87
N LEU A 118 -3.48 -24.57 16.82
CA LEU A 118 -3.83 -25.98 16.84
C LEU A 118 -2.95 -26.57 17.93
N ARG A 119 -3.58 -26.98 19.03
CA ARG A 119 -2.90 -27.68 20.12
C ARG A 119 -2.09 -28.86 19.63
#